data_AF-K1TRV6-F1
#
_entry.id   AF-K1TRV6-F1
#
_cell.length_a   1.000
_cell.length_b   1.000
_cell.length_c   1.000
_cell.angle_alpha   90.00
_cell.angle_beta   90.00
_cell.angle_gamma   90.00
#
_symmetry.space_group_name_H-M   'P 1'
#
loop_
_entity.id
_entity.type
_entity.pdbx_description
1 polymer ?
#
loop_
_entity_poly.entity_id
_entity_poly.type
_entity_poly.pdbx_seq_one_letter_code
_entity_poly.pdbx_strand_id
1 'polypeptide(L)'
;RGNKVTSKNQTSLFCRLIYYRKLYNIEMNRPVGSIEAQREYLDAHVRAINAYTQKRLDFIRYFRSGATHLDSLYFLRGQTDTEQYLETFYYELDPQFSTNADFKVAKILANDMLSVYLMGELESLESTNLRNMVLPLSDVRPTWQDSKTDLTELIYLLDSKGCFGN
;
A
#
# COMPACT_ATOMS: atom_id res chain seq x y z
N ARG A 1 -3.20 29.46 18.03
CA ARG A 1 -4.10 29.03 16.93
C ARG A 1 -3.44 29.10 15.55
N GLY A 2 -2.59 30.09 15.23
CA GLY A 2 -1.88 30.19 13.94
C GLY A 2 -0.98 28.99 13.59
N ASN A 3 -0.24 28.45 14.54
CA ASN A 3 0.71 27.34 14.28
C ASN A 3 0.06 26.00 13.89
N LYS A 4 -1.23 25.76 14.23
CA LYS A 4 -1.92 24.49 13.90
C LYS A 4 -2.35 24.40 12.44
N VAL A 5 -2.55 25.54 11.75
CA VAL A 5 -3.02 25.56 10.35
C VAL A 5 -1.85 25.37 9.37
N THR A 6 -0.72 26.03 9.63
CA THR A 6 0.52 25.85 8.86
C THR A 6 1.14 24.47 9.10
N SER A 7 1.10 23.96 10.34
CA SER A 7 1.51 22.59 10.68
C SER A 7 0.70 21.52 9.92
N LYS A 8 -0.63 21.68 9.78
CA LYS A 8 -1.48 20.70 9.07
C LYS A 8 -1.12 20.52 7.59
N ASN A 9 -0.88 21.61 6.86
CA ASN A 9 -0.54 21.54 5.44
C ASN A 9 0.86 20.94 5.22
N GLN A 10 1.83 21.28 6.05
CA GLN A 10 3.18 20.70 5.99
C GLN A 10 3.19 19.21 6.35
N THR A 11 2.45 18.84 7.39
CA THR A 11 2.29 17.43 7.79
C THR A 11 1.73 16.58 6.65
N SER A 12 0.81 17.13 5.84
CA SER A 12 0.26 16.44 4.66
C SER A 12 1.32 16.19 3.57
N LEU A 13 2.18 17.17 3.29
CA LEU A 13 3.25 17.03 2.31
C LEU A 13 4.29 15.99 2.75
N PHE A 14 4.77 16.09 3.99
CA PHE A 14 5.74 15.13 4.53
C PHE A 14 5.16 13.73 4.62
N CYS A 15 3.88 13.59 4.98
CA CYS A 15 3.19 12.30 4.98
C CYS A 15 3.27 11.64 3.60
N ARG A 16 2.91 12.37 2.54
CA ARG A 16 2.97 11.85 1.16
C ARG A 16 4.39 11.52 0.73
N LEU A 17 5.36 12.38 1.05
CA LEU A 17 6.76 12.15 0.71
C LEU A 17 7.30 10.87 1.36
N ILE A 18 7.07 10.69 2.66
CA ILE A 18 7.47 9.49 3.41
C ILE A 18 6.77 8.26 2.81
N TYR A 19 5.47 8.36 2.53
CA TYR A 19 4.70 7.27 1.95
C TYR A 19 5.26 6.83 0.59
N TYR A 20 5.41 7.75 -0.37
CA TYR A 20 5.88 7.39 -1.72
C TYR A 20 7.32 6.90 -1.72
N ARG A 21 8.19 7.45 -0.87
CA ARG A 21 9.56 6.93 -0.72
C ARG A 21 9.56 5.49 -0.20
N LYS A 22 8.77 5.19 0.82
CA LYS A 22 8.66 3.82 1.35
C LYS A 22 8.06 2.87 0.32
N LEU A 23 6.96 3.27 -0.30
CA LEU A 23 6.30 2.50 -1.35
C LEU A 23 7.26 2.16 -2.48
N TYR A 24 8.00 3.16 -2.98
CA TYR A 24 9.00 2.95 -4.02
C TYR A 24 10.06 1.92 -3.61
N ASN A 25 10.60 2.01 -2.38
CA ASN A 25 11.59 1.04 -1.90
C ASN A 25 11.00 -0.36 -1.73
N ILE A 26 9.74 -0.48 -1.32
CA ILE A 26 9.06 -1.77 -1.18
C ILE A 26 8.88 -2.41 -2.56
N GLU A 27 8.37 -1.67 -3.53
CA GLU A 27 8.16 -2.20 -4.89
C GLU A 27 9.48 -2.51 -5.59
N MET A 28 10.49 -1.66 -5.44
CA MET A 28 11.78 -1.88 -6.10
C MET A 28 12.55 -3.09 -5.54
N ASN A 29 12.32 -3.44 -4.27
CA ASN A 29 12.91 -4.60 -3.62
C ASN A 29 11.94 -5.79 -3.54
N ARG A 30 10.78 -5.71 -4.20
CA ARG A 30 9.78 -6.78 -4.18
C ARG A 30 10.35 -8.00 -4.93
N PRO A 31 10.36 -9.19 -4.31
CA PRO A 31 10.91 -10.38 -4.96
C PRO A 31 10.01 -10.80 -6.14
N VAL A 32 10.60 -11.09 -7.30
CA VAL A 32 9.90 -11.66 -8.48
C VAL A 32 9.69 -13.18 -8.31
N GLY A 33 9.61 -13.65 -7.06
CA GLY A 33 9.52 -15.07 -6.70
C GLY A 33 8.08 -15.58 -6.67
N SER A 34 7.90 -16.74 -6.02
CA SER A 34 6.58 -17.35 -5.81
C SER A 34 5.64 -16.44 -5.03
N ILE A 35 4.33 -16.72 -5.10
CA ILE A 35 3.30 -15.96 -4.37
C ILE A 35 3.60 -15.98 -2.86
N GLU A 36 4.10 -17.10 -2.34
CA GLU A 36 4.48 -17.26 -0.93
C GLU A 36 5.65 -16.36 -0.53
N ALA A 37 6.69 -16.26 -1.38
CA ALA A 37 7.82 -15.38 -1.14
C ALA A 37 7.42 -13.90 -1.17
N GLN A 38 6.51 -13.53 -2.08
CA GLN A 38 5.94 -12.17 -2.12
C GLN A 38 5.08 -11.88 -0.89
N ARG A 39 4.26 -12.85 -0.46
CA ARG A 39 3.43 -12.73 0.74
C ARG A 39 4.30 -12.53 2.00
N GLU A 40 5.32 -13.35 2.19
CA GLU A 40 6.22 -13.24 3.33
C GLU A 40 6.94 -11.88 3.37
N TYR A 41 7.37 -11.39 2.20
CA TYR A 41 7.97 -10.08 2.06
C TYR A 41 7.02 -8.95 2.48
N LEU A 42 5.78 -8.95 1.99
CA LEU A 42 4.78 -7.93 2.36
C LEU A 42 4.38 -8.04 3.84
N ASP A 43 4.22 -9.25 4.36
CA ASP A 43 3.93 -9.51 5.78
C ASP A 43 5.04 -9.00 6.70
N ALA A 44 6.31 -9.08 6.28
CA ALA A 44 7.42 -8.52 7.02
C ALA A 44 7.32 -6.98 7.15
N HIS A 45 6.91 -6.29 6.09
CA HIS A 45 6.66 -4.84 6.13
C HIS A 45 5.48 -4.47 7.02
N VAL A 46 4.38 -5.23 6.96
CA VAL A 46 3.23 -5.04 7.86
C VAL A 46 3.65 -5.24 9.32
N ARG A 47 4.43 -6.29 9.62
CA ARG A 47 4.99 -6.53 10.95
C ARG A 47 5.88 -5.38 11.42
N ALA A 48 6.71 -4.82 10.55
CA ALA A 48 7.55 -3.67 10.89
C ALA A 48 6.73 -2.41 11.23
N ILE A 49 5.64 -2.16 10.47
CA ILE A 49 4.70 -1.06 10.78
C ILE A 49 4.03 -1.30 12.14
N ASN A 50 3.57 -2.52 12.41
CA ASN A 50 2.95 -2.86 13.70
C ASN A 50 3.92 -2.71 14.87
N ALA A 51 5.17 -3.13 14.72
CA ALA A 51 6.21 -2.94 15.73
C ALA A 51 6.47 -1.45 16.01
N TYR A 52 6.52 -0.62 14.96
CA TYR A 52 6.64 0.83 15.11
C TYR A 52 5.45 1.43 15.87
N THR A 53 4.23 1.01 15.53
CA THR A 53 3.00 1.44 16.20
C THR A 53 2.99 1.03 17.67
N GLN A 54 3.37 -0.21 17.97
CA GLN A 54 3.39 -0.72 19.34
C GLN A 54 4.40 0.01 20.22
N LYS A 55 5.61 0.32 19.69
CA LYS A 55 6.62 1.09 20.42
C LYS A 55 6.13 2.50 20.79
N ARG A 56 5.17 3.07 20.04
CA ARG A 56 4.71 4.46 20.17
C ARG A 56 3.22 4.56 20.47
N LEU A 57 2.63 3.50 21.00
CA LEU A 57 1.19 3.35 21.17
C LEU A 57 0.59 4.49 22.01
N ASP A 58 1.25 4.89 23.10
CA ASP A 58 0.77 5.95 23.99
C ASP A 58 0.73 7.30 23.29
N PHE A 59 1.76 7.64 22.51
CA PHE A 59 1.79 8.86 21.69
C PHE A 59 0.71 8.81 20.60
N ILE A 60 0.52 7.67 19.94
CA ILE A 60 -0.51 7.50 18.90
C ILE A 60 -1.91 7.66 19.50
N ARG A 61 -2.18 7.05 20.66
CA ARG A 61 -3.45 7.18 21.39
C ARG A 61 -3.71 8.63 21.79
N TYR A 62 -2.70 9.28 22.38
CA TYR A 62 -2.76 10.70 22.70
C TYR A 62 -3.11 11.54 21.47
N PHE A 63 -2.34 11.38 20.39
CA PHE A 63 -2.52 12.13 19.15
C PHE A 63 -3.92 11.90 18.55
N ARG A 64 -4.39 10.65 18.48
CA ARG A 64 -5.72 10.31 17.96
C ARG A 64 -6.86 10.78 18.86
N SER A 65 -6.64 10.90 20.17
CA SER A 65 -7.65 11.41 21.12
C SER A 65 -7.90 12.92 20.98
N GLY A 66 -7.00 13.66 20.32
CA GLY A 66 -7.09 15.12 20.21
C GLY A 66 -6.92 15.86 21.55
N ALA A 67 -6.47 15.16 22.60
CA ALA A 67 -6.22 15.76 23.89
C ALA A 67 -5.08 16.78 23.82
N THR A 68 -5.06 17.75 24.75
CA THR A 68 -4.08 18.86 24.75
C THR A 68 -3.17 18.86 25.97
N HIS A 69 -3.34 17.91 26.89
CA HIS A 69 -2.67 17.88 28.20
C HIS A 69 -1.18 17.50 28.12
N LEU A 70 -0.72 16.91 27.02
CA LEU A 70 0.70 16.59 26.76
C LEU A 70 1.26 17.42 25.60
N ASP A 71 0.58 18.49 25.16
CA ASP A 71 1.04 19.31 24.04
C ASP A 71 2.37 19.98 24.37
N SER A 72 2.55 20.42 25.62
CA SER A 72 3.83 20.93 26.11
C SER A 72 4.92 19.85 26.03
N LEU A 73 4.65 18.62 26.49
CA LEU A 73 5.65 17.56 26.48
C LEU A 73 6.08 17.14 25.07
N TYR A 74 5.12 17.01 24.14
CA TYR A 74 5.40 16.45 22.81
C TYR A 74 5.71 17.47 21.72
N PHE A 75 5.23 18.72 21.84
CA PHE A 75 5.31 19.73 20.79
C PHE A 75 6.17 20.95 21.18
N LEU A 76 6.84 20.95 22.35
CA LEU A 76 7.82 21.99 22.70
C LEU A 76 9.02 21.94 21.74
N ARG A 77 9.35 23.10 21.16
CA ARG A 77 10.50 23.30 20.26
C ARG A 77 11.78 23.32 21.09
N GLY A 78 12.75 22.44 20.79
CA GLY A 78 14.07 22.40 21.45
C GLY A 78 14.32 21.25 22.44
N GLN A 79 13.32 20.40 22.72
CA GLN A 79 13.50 19.15 23.47
C GLN A 79 13.51 17.98 22.48
N THR A 80 14.70 17.59 22.01
CA THR A 80 14.89 16.44 21.10
C THR A 80 15.23 15.19 21.91
N ASP A 81 14.33 14.22 21.96
CA ASP A 81 14.67 12.87 22.40
C ASP A 81 15.74 12.28 21.48
N THR A 82 16.80 11.71 22.06
CA THR A 82 17.97 11.17 21.35
C THR A 82 17.64 9.98 20.44
N GLU A 83 16.55 9.25 20.69
CA GLU A 83 16.05 8.19 19.78
C GLU A 83 15.61 8.72 18.40
N GLN A 84 15.45 10.04 18.24
CA GLN A 84 14.94 10.68 17.03
C GLN A 84 16.03 10.91 15.96
N TYR A 85 17.31 10.84 16.33
CA TYR A 85 18.45 11.25 15.51
C TYR A 85 18.86 10.27 14.39
N LEU A 86 18.20 9.12 14.27
CA LEU A 86 18.63 8.05 13.35
C LEU A 86 17.90 8.02 12.00
N GLU A 87 17.02 8.99 11.71
CA GLU A 87 16.30 9.01 10.43
C GLU A 87 16.92 10.02 9.46
N THR A 88 17.27 9.53 8.26
CA THR A 88 17.98 10.23 7.18
C THR A 88 17.37 11.60 6.79
N PHE A 89 16.11 11.85 7.13
CA PHE A 89 15.37 13.06 6.75
C PHE A 89 15.45 14.22 7.75
N TYR A 90 15.94 14.01 8.98
CA TYR A 90 15.96 15.09 9.98
C TYR A 90 16.88 16.25 9.55
N TYR A 91 17.95 15.96 8.81
CA TYR A 91 18.92 16.94 8.34
C TYR A 91 18.40 17.81 7.18
N GLU A 92 17.33 17.38 6.51
CA GLU A 92 16.70 18.13 5.40
C GLU A 92 15.62 19.11 5.89
N LEU A 93 15.29 19.06 7.19
CA LEU A 93 14.25 19.89 7.80
C LEU A 93 14.85 21.15 8.41
N ASP A 94 14.35 22.32 8.02
CA ASP A 94 14.65 23.58 8.71
C ASP A 94 14.04 23.55 10.12
N PRO A 95 14.86 23.60 11.20
CA PRO A 95 14.40 23.61 12.59
C PRO A 95 13.54 24.83 12.93
N GLN A 96 13.60 25.91 12.14
CA GLN A 96 12.73 27.08 12.30
C GLN A 96 11.30 26.84 11.82
N PHE A 97 11.14 25.93 10.84
CA PHE A 97 9.90 25.78 10.07
C PHE A 97 9.08 24.53 10.45
N SER A 98 9.71 23.50 11.00
CA SER A 98 9.06 22.23 11.32
C SER A 98 9.37 21.78 12.76
N THR A 99 8.39 21.19 13.44
CA THR A 99 8.58 20.63 14.79
C THR A 99 8.80 19.13 14.68
N ASN A 100 9.60 18.53 15.57
CA ASN A 100 9.77 17.07 15.68
C ASN A 100 8.43 16.31 15.72
N ALA A 101 7.41 16.90 16.33
CA ALA A 101 6.08 16.33 16.40
C ALA A 101 5.35 16.29 15.05
N ASP A 102 5.55 17.29 14.18
CA ASP A 102 4.97 17.31 12.83
C ASP A 102 5.49 16.13 12.01
N PHE A 103 6.78 15.81 12.14
CA PHE A 103 7.39 14.65 11.49
C PHE A 103 6.89 13.31 12.08
N LYS A 104 6.76 13.21 13.42
CA LYS A 104 6.17 12.02 14.08
C LYS A 104 4.76 11.76 13.55
N VAL A 105 3.94 12.80 13.47
CA VAL A 105 2.57 12.72 12.96
C VAL A 105 2.56 12.35 11.48
N ALA A 106 3.36 13.02 10.66
CA ALA A 106 3.46 12.72 9.22
C ALA A 106 3.85 11.26 8.98
N LYS A 107 4.76 10.70 9.80
CA LYS A 107 5.18 9.31 9.70
C LYS A 107 4.09 8.32 10.14
N ILE A 108 3.33 8.63 11.19
CA ILE A 108 2.18 7.82 11.60
C ILE A 108 1.16 7.76 10.45
N LEU A 109 0.82 8.92 9.87
CA LEU A 109 -0.12 8.99 8.76
C LEU A 109 0.41 8.26 7.51
N ALA A 110 1.70 8.36 7.22
CA ALA A 110 2.33 7.64 6.11
C ALA A 110 2.29 6.12 6.31
N ASN A 111 2.51 5.65 7.54
CA ASN A 111 2.39 4.24 7.89
C ASN A 111 0.94 3.74 7.84
N ASP A 112 -0.04 4.58 8.21
CA ASP A 112 -1.46 4.27 8.09
C ASP A 112 -1.82 4.09 6.59
N MET A 113 -1.39 5.01 5.71
CA MET A 113 -1.56 4.87 4.26
C MET A 113 -0.88 3.63 3.69
N LEU A 114 0.35 3.34 4.14
CA LEU A 114 1.11 2.20 3.68
C LEU A 114 0.48 0.87 4.11
N SER A 115 -0.08 0.80 5.32
CA SER A 115 -0.79 -0.39 5.80
C SER A 115 -1.98 -0.73 4.91
N VAL A 116 -2.77 0.27 4.51
CA VAL A 116 -3.92 0.06 3.60
C VAL A 116 -3.47 -0.50 2.26
N TYR A 117 -2.39 0.05 1.69
CA TYR A 117 -1.82 -0.47 0.45
C TYR A 117 -1.35 -1.92 0.59
N LEU A 118 -0.55 -2.22 1.62
CA LEU A 118 0.01 -3.56 1.83
C LEU A 118 -1.09 -4.61 2.07
N MET A 119 -2.15 -4.26 2.80
CA MET A 119 -3.29 -5.16 3.01
C MET A 119 -4.01 -5.46 1.69
N GLY A 120 -4.24 -4.45 0.85
CA GLY A 120 -4.86 -4.65 -0.46
C GLY A 120 -4.00 -5.50 -1.40
N GLU A 121 -2.68 -5.33 -1.37
CA GLU A 121 -1.76 -6.19 -2.12
C GLU A 121 -1.78 -7.64 -1.64
N LEU A 122 -1.85 -7.85 -0.32
CA LEU A 122 -1.93 -9.20 0.25
C LEU A 122 -3.23 -9.91 -0.15
N GLU A 123 -4.36 -9.18 -0.12
CA GLU A 123 -5.67 -9.68 -0.58
C GLU A 123 -5.66 -10.00 -2.09
N SER A 124 -5.02 -9.16 -2.90
CA SER A 124 -4.83 -9.39 -4.33
C SER A 124 -4.05 -10.68 -4.61
N LEU A 125 -2.98 -10.94 -3.84
CA LEU A 125 -2.20 -12.17 -3.95
C LEU A 125 -3.03 -13.42 -3.58
N GLU A 126 -3.87 -13.32 -2.54
CA GLU A 126 -4.79 -14.41 -2.17
C GLU A 126 -5.82 -14.68 -3.28
N SER A 127 -6.40 -13.63 -3.87
CA SER A 127 -7.36 -13.77 -4.98
C SER A 127 -6.74 -14.38 -6.24
N THR A 128 -5.46 -14.08 -6.51
CA THR A 128 -4.71 -14.64 -7.64
C THR A 128 -4.42 -16.12 -7.42
N ASN A 129 -4.08 -16.51 -6.20
CA ASN A 129 -3.90 -17.91 -5.83
C ASN A 129 -5.22 -18.70 -6.05
N LEU A 130 -6.35 -18.14 -5.61
CA LEU A 130 -7.68 -18.72 -5.85
C LEU A 130 -8.02 -18.82 -7.34
N ARG A 131 -7.73 -17.80 -8.16
CA ARG A 131 -7.94 -17.87 -9.62
C ARG A 131 -7.07 -18.92 -10.30
N ASN A 132 -5.82 -19.06 -9.88
CA ASN A 132 -4.91 -20.08 -10.42
C ASN A 132 -5.34 -21.49 -9.99
N MET A 133 -5.95 -21.64 -8.82
CA MET A 133 -6.54 -22.89 -8.36
C MET A 133 -7.90 -23.19 -9.04
N VAL A 134 -8.64 -22.15 -9.46
CA VAL A 134 -9.97 -22.20 -10.08
C VAL A 134 -9.92 -21.98 -11.60
N LEU A 135 -8.92 -22.50 -12.27
CA LEU A 135 -9.08 -22.87 -13.68
C LEU A 135 -9.26 -24.39 -13.79
N PRO A 136 -10.40 -24.98 -13.36
CA PRO A 136 -10.92 -26.03 -14.21
C PRO A 136 -11.22 -25.33 -15.52
N LEU A 137 -10.51 -25.69 -16.60
CA LEU A 137 -11.05 -25.54 -17.94
C LEU A 137 -12.51 -25.98 -17.81
N SER A 138 -13.44 -25.04 -17.97
CA SER A 138 -14.84 -25.34 -17.83
C SER A 138 -15.11 -26.54 -18.74
N ASP A 139 -15.51 -27.69 -18.19
CA ASP A 139 -15.91 -28.87 -18.99
C ASP A 139 -17.24 -28.61 -19.72
N VAL A 140 -17.59 -27.33 -19.91
CA VAL A 140 -18.55 -26.85 -20.87
C VAL A 140 -17.93 -27.05 -22.25
N ARG A 141 -18.17 -28.24 -22.80
CA ARG A 141 -18.04 -28.49 -24.22
C ARG A 141 -19.26 -27.84 -24.89
N PRO A 142 -19.12 -26.69 -25.57
CA PRO A 142 -20.26 -26.10 -26.26
C PRO A 142 -20.76 -27.10 -27.32
N THR A 143 -22.00 -27.55 -27.17
CA THR A 143 -22.68 -28.41 -28.14
C THR A 143 -23.53 -27.54 -29.07
N TRP A 144 -23.42 -27.77 -30.37
CA TRP A 144 -24.22 -27.09 -31.38
C TRP A 144 -25.71 -27.38 -31.13
N GLN A 145 -26.51 -26.33 -30.95
CA GLN A 145 -27.94 -26.44 -30.63
C GLN A 145 -28.85 -26.32 -31.85
N ASP A 146 -28.31 -25.88 -32.99
CA ASP A 146 -29.07 -25.65 -34.21
C ASP A 146 -29.07 -26.87 -35.14
N SER A 147 -29.68 -26.76 -36.32
CA SER A 147 -29.72 -27.88 -37.26
C SER A 147 -28.31 -28.25 -37.76
N LYS A 148 -28.14 -29.50 -38.18
CA LYS A 148 -26.88 -29.94 -38.83
C LYS A 148 -26.59 -29.13 -40.09
N THR A 149 -27.64 -28.66 -40.78
CA THR A 149 -27.52 -27.85 -42.00
C THR A 149 -26.89 -26.50 -41.68
N ASP A 150 -27.34 -25.83 -40.61
CA ASP A 150 -26.80 -24.52 -40.21
C ASP A 150 -25.31 -24.62 -39.83
N LEU A 151 -24.92 -25.73 -39.18
CA LEU A 151 -23.51 -25.99 -38.89
C LEU A 151 -22.69 -26.15 -40.17
N THR A 152 -23.21 -26.89 -41.15
CA THR A 152 -22.50 -27.07 -42.43
C THR A 152 -22.37 -25.76 -43.20
N GLU A 153 -23.42 -24.93 -43.23
CA GLU A 153 -23.38 -23.63 -43.88
C GLU A 153 -22.38 -22.68 -43.21
N LEU A 154 -22.30 -22.70 -41.87
CA LEU A 154 -21.31 -21.93 -41.12
C LEU A 154 -19.88 -22.36 -41.46
N ILE A 155 -19.62 -23.66 -41.59
CA ILE A 155 -18.31 -24.19 -41.99
C ILE A 155 -17.94 -23.70 -43.40
N TYR A 156 -18.86 -23.81 -44.36
CA TYR A 156 -18.62 -23.32 -45.73
C TYR A 156 -18.41 -21.80 -45.77
N LEU A 157 -19.12 -21.04 -44.95
CA LEU A 157 -18.94 -19.60 -44.84
C LEU A 157 -17.53 -19.27 -44.34
N LEU A 158 -17.06 -19.92 -43.27
CA LEU A 158 -15.72 -19.71 -42.70
C LEU A 158 -14.61 -20.12 -43.67
N ASP A 159 -14.80 -21.24 -44.39
CA ASP A 159 -13.87 -21.70 -45.42
C ASP A 159 -13.78 -20.71 -46.58
N SER A 160 -14.92 -20.24 -47.10
CA SER A 160 -14.97 -19.23 -48.17
C SER A 160 -14.33 -17.90 -47.79
N LYS A 161 -14.30 -17.58 -46.49
CA LYS A 161 -13.66 -16.39 -45.94
C LYS A 161 -12.15 -16.56 -45.72
N GLY A 162 -11.61 -17.76 -45.94
CA GLY A 162 -10.22 -18.08 -45.65
C GLY A 162 -9.89 -17.99 -44.17
N CYS A 163 -10.87 -18.19 -43.29
CA CYS A 163 -10.67 -18.13 -41.85
C CYS A 163 -9.82 -19.30 -41.32
N PHE A 164 -9.71 -20.37 -42.10
CA PHE A 164 -8.78 -21.45 -41.86
C PHE A 164 -7.50 -21.17 -42.64
N GLY A 165 -6.39 -20.95 -41.92
CA GLY A 165 -5.06 -20.87 -42.53
C GLY A 165 -4.61 -22.23 -43.05
N ASN A 166 -3.74 -22.22 -44.07
CA ASN A 166 -3.01 -23.41 -44.51
C ASN A 166 -1.97 -23.86 -43.49
#